data_AF-A0A1F6XLW3-F1
#
_entry.id   AF-A0A1F6XLW3-F1
#
_cell.length_a   1.000
_cell.length_b   1.000
_cell.length_c   1.000
_cell.angle_alpha   90.00
_cell.angle_beta   90.00
_cell.angle_gamma   90.00
#
_symmetry.space_group_name_H-M   'P 1'
#
loop_
_entity.id
_entity.type
_entity.pdbx_description
1 polymer ?
#
loop_
_entity_poly.entity_id
_entity_poly.type
_entity_poly.pdbx_seq_one_letter_code
_entity_poly.pdbx_strand_id
1 'polypeptide(L)'
;MHELAHVLLEHSGSRVFVTEDGFALRDYNDKQEEEADWLAGSLLLPRTALQHLHYRHVPKETILEDYCVSSNLYEYRIRMTAINRQFRR
;
A
#
# COMPACT_ATOMS: atom_id res chain seq x y z
N MET A 1 -5.93 -3.54 3.31
CA MET A 1 -5.36 -2.32 3.93
C MET A 1 -5.77 -1.04 3.19
N HIS A 2 -6.08 -1.08 1.89
CA HIS A 2 -6.59 0.06 1.12
C HIS A 2 -7.78 0.76 1.75
N GLU A 3 -8.89 0.04 1.96
CA GLU A 3 -10.10 0.62 2.58
C GLU A 3 -9.85 1.14 4.01
N LEU A 4 -8.97 0.48 4.76
CA LEU A 4 -8.55 0.99 6.08
C LEU A 4 -7.77 2.30 5.94
N ALA A 5 -6.92 2.43 4.93
CA ALA A 5 -6.20 3.67 4.64
C ALA A 5 -7.17 4.82 4.31
N HIS A 6 -8.23 4.57 3.53
CA HIS A 6 -9.30 5.56 3.32
C HIS A 6 -9.91 6.04 4.64
N VAL A 7 -10.20 5.11 5.57
CA VAL A 7 -10.74 5.47 6.89
C VAL A 7 -9.73 6.29 7.70
N LEU A 8 -8.46 5.89 7.73
CA LEU A 8 -7.40 6.57 8.49
C LEU A 8 -7.07 7.97 7.94
N LEU A 9 -7.24 8.17 6.63
CA LEU A 9 -7.02 9.46 5.96
C LEU A 9 -8.30 10.32 5.93
N GLU A 10 -9.40 9.84 6.52
CA GLU A 10 -10.70 10.51 6.51
C GLU A 10 -11.19 10.87 5.09
N HIS A 11 -10.89 9.99 4.13
CA HIS A 11 -11.32 10.15 2.75
C HIS A 11 -12.85 10.13 2.65
N SER A 12 -13.37 10.99 1.79
CA SER A 12 -14.80 11.03 1.51
C SER A 12 -15.24 9.78 0.77
N GLY A 13 -16.23 9.07 1.29
CA GLY A 13 -16.81 7.91 0.60
C GLY A 13 -17.32 8.29 -0.79
N SER A 14 -16.98 7.48 -1.79
CA SER A 14 -17.45 7.65 -3.16
C SER A 14 -18.97 7.55 -3.25
N ARG A 15 -19.60 8.51 -3.92
CA ARG A 15 -21.05 8.51 -4.15
C ARG A 15 -21.39 7.71 -5.39
N VAL A 16 -22.51 6.99 -5.35
CA VAL A 16 -23.08 6.31 -6.52
C VAL A 16 -24.33 7.07 -6.94
N PHE A 17 -24.34 7.51 -8.19
CA PHE A 17 -25.48 8.14 -8.85
C PHE A 17 -26.10 7.13 -9.80
N VAL A 18 -27.42 6.95 -9.73
CA VAL A 18 -28.15 6.13 -10.70
C VAL A 18 -28.87 7.09 -11.65
N THR A 19 -28.55 7.02 -12.94
CA THR A 19 -29.23 7.83 -13.96
C THR A 19 -30.63 7.28 -14.22
N GLU A 20 -31.51 8.12 -14.77
CA GLU A 20 -32.89 7.73 -15.11
C GLU A 20 -32.94 6.56 -16.12
N ASP A 21 -31.92 6.45 -16.97
CA ASP A 21 -31.74 5.35 -17.94
C ASP A 21 -31.17 4.06 -17.31
N GLY A 22 -30.94 4.04 -15.99
CA GLY A 22 -30.48 2.87 -15.24
C GLY A 22 -28.96 2.67 -15.17
N PHE A 23 -28.15 3.64 -15.58
CA PHE A 23 -26.69 3.56 -15.45
C PHE A 23 -26.26 4.00 -14.05
N ALA A 24 -25.35 3.24 -13.43
CA ALA A 24 -24.70 3.62 -12.17
C ALA A 24 -23.35 4.31 -12.47
N LEU A 25 -23.22 5.57 -12.06
CA LEU A 25 -21.97 6.34 -12.11
C LEU A 25 -21.43 6.47 -10.69
N ARG A 26 -20.15 6.16 -10.49
CA ARG A 26 -19.47 6.34 -9.21
C ARG A 26 -18.52 7.53 -9.30
N ASP A 27 -18.56 8.38 -8.28
CA ASP A 27 -17.58 9.44 -8.11
C ASP A 27 -16.20 8.84 -7.79
N TYR A 28 -15.16 9.28 -8.51
CA TYR A 28 -13.81 8.75 -8.40
C TYR A 28 -12.82 9.91 -8.16
N ASN A 29 -12.19 9.89 -6.99
CA ASN A 29 -11.17 10.87 -6.62
C ASN A 29 -9.80 10.22 -6.69
N ASP A 30 -9.13 10.40 -7.82
CA ASP A 30 -7.84 9.78 -8.12
C ASP A 30 -6.79 10.02 -7.02
N LYS A 31 -6.76 11.24 -6.47
CA LYS A 31 -5.82 11.59 -5.40
C LYS A 31 -6.07 10.80 -4.12
N GLN A 32 -7.34 10.60 -3.74
CA GLN A 32 -7.67 9.81 -2.55
C GLN A 32 -7.30 8.33 -2.73
N GLU A 33 -7.44 7.80 -3.93
CA GLU A 33 -7.06 6.43 -4.24
C GLU A 33 -5.53 6.26 -4.20
N GLU A 34 -4.78 7.19 -4.80
CA GLU A 34 -3.31 7.19 -4.74
C GLU A 34 -2.78 7.31 -3.29
N GLU A 35 -3.37 8.19 -2.48
CA GLU A 35 -3.02 8.37 -1.07
C GLU A 35 -3.33 7.11 -0.25
N ALA A 36 -4.47 6.47 -0.50
CA ALA A 36 -4.87 5.22 0.15
C ALA A 36 -3.96 4.05 -0.24
N ASP A 37 -3.61 3.90 -1.52
CA ASP A 37 -2.69 2.89 -2.02
C ASP A 37 -1.32 3.01 -1.35
N TRP A 38 -0.81 4.24 -1.26
CA TRP A 38 0.49 4.53 -0.65
C TRP A 38 0.51 4.19 0.84
N LEU A 39 -0.51 4.62 1.58
CA LEU A 39 -0.61 4.36 3.01
C LEU A 39 -0.83 2.87 3.26
N ALA A 40 -1.68 2.20 2.49
CA ALA A 40 -1.92 0.77 2.60
C ALA A 40 -0.64 -0.05 2.42
N GLY A 41 0.17 0.26 1.41
CA GLY A 41 1.48 -0.37 1.22
C GLY A 41 2.44 -0.08 2.37
N SER A 42 2.36 1.11 2.97
CA SER A 42 3.18 1.50 4.13
C SER A 42 2.74 0.84 5.44
N LEU A 43 1.45 0.55 5.60
CA LEU A 43 0.91 -0.19 6.75
C LEU A 43 1.26 -1.68 6.67
N LEU A 44 1.22 -2.27 5.46
CA LEU A 44 1.61 -3.66 5.24
C LEU A 44 3.11 -3.87 5.39
N LEU A 45 3.93 -2.98 4.82
CA LEU A 45 5.39 -3.06 4.90
C LEU A 45 5.96 -1.70 5.34
N PRO A 46 5.95 -1.43 6.65
CA PRO A 46 6.56 -0.23 7.21
C PRO A 46 8.05 -0.17 6.89
N ARG A 47 8.57 1.02 6.61
CA ARG A 47 10.00 1.20 6.31
C ARG A 47 10.89 0.71 7.46
N THR A 48 10.50 0.96 8.70
CA THR A 48 11.24 0.53 9.90
C THR A 48 11.31 -1.00 10.01
N ALA A 49 10.21 -1.69 9.70
CA ALA A 49 10.18 -3.15 9.64
C ALA A 49 11.12 -3.67 8.55
N LEU A 50 11.03 -3.14 7.33
CA LEU A 50 11.91 -3.53 6.23
C LEU A 50 13.40 -3.26 6.54
N GLN A 51 13.73 -2.16 7.21
CA GLN A 51 15.09 -1.88 7.68
C GLN A 51 15.58 -2.94 8.67
N HIS A 52 14.73 -3.32 9.63
CA HIS A 52 15.05 -4.35 10.61
C HIS A 52 15.25 -5.72 9.96
N LEU A 53 14.33 -6.13 9.08
CA LEU A 53 14.39 -7.39 8.35
C LEU A 53 15.63 -7.47 7.48
N HIS A 54 15.97 -6.39 6.76
CA HIS A 54 17.17 -6.34 5.95
C HIS A 54 18.45 -6.39 6.80
N TYR A 55 18.50 -5.68 7.93
CA TYR A 55 19.64 -5.76 8.86
C TYR A 55 19.85 -7.18 9.41
N ARG A 56 18.76 -7.91 9.65
CA ARG A 56 18.76 -9.29 10.14
C ARG A 56 18.96 -10.33 9.03
N HIS A 57 19.09 -9.92 7.77
CA HIS A 57 19.24 -10.80 6.62
C HIS A 57 18.10 -11.83 6.50
N VAL A 58 16.87 -11.43 6.83
CA VAL A 58 15.70 -12.30 6.71
C VAL A 58 15.45 -12.60 5.22
N PRO A 59 15.29 -13.88 4.82
CA PRO A 59 15.00 -14.24 3.43
C PRO A 59 13.70 -13.60 2.93
N LYS A 60 13.67 -13.21 1.65
CA LYS A 60 12.49 -12.57 1.05
C LYS A 60 11.25 -13.44 1.19
N GLU A 61 11.38 -14.74 0.95
CA GLU A 61 10.30 -15.72 0.99
C GLU A 61 9.61 -15.73 2.35
N THR A 62 10.41 -15.73 3.43
CA THR A 62 9.91 -15.61 4.81
C THR A 62 9.16 -14.30 5.03
N ILE A 63 9.64 -13.17 4.50
CA ILE A 63 8.95 -11.88 4.62
C ILE A 63 7.59 -11.92 3.89
N LEU A 64 7.53 -12.51 2.70
CA LEU A 64 6.29 -12.61 1.93
C LEU A 64 5.23 -13.45 2.68
N GLU A 65 5.65 -14.56 3.28
CA GLU A 65 4.81 -15.44 4.07
C GLU A 65 4.35 -14.78 5.38
N ASP A 66 5.28 -14.26 6.19
CA ASP A 66 4.98 -13.69 7.52
C ASP A 66 4.08 -12.44 7.44
N TYR A 67 4.27 -11.61 6.41
CA TYR A 67 3.49 -10.39 6.21
C TYR A 67 2.27 -10.60 5.28
N CYS A 68 2.10 -11.81 4.72
CA CYS A 68 1.03 -12.14 3.78
C CYS A 68 0.92 -11.16 2.60
N VAL A 69 2.06 -10.80 2.01
CA VAL A 69 2.15 -9.81 0.92
C VAL A 69 2.64 -10.44 -0.39
N SER A 70 2.25 -9.84 -1.50
CA SER A 70 2.77 -10.25 -2.81
C SER A 70 4.22 -9.82 -3.00
N SER A 71 4.95 -10.59 -3.82
CA SER A 71 6.30 -10.22 -4.26
C SER A 71 6.32 -8.82 -4.91
N ASN A 72 5.29 -8.48 -5.70
CA ASN A 72 5.20 -7.17 -6.36
C ASN A 72 5.11 -6.02 -5.36
N LEU A 73 4.30 -6.16 -4.30
CA LEU A 73 4.21 -5.14 -3.26
C LEU A 73 5.54 -5.00 -2.50
N TYR A 74 6.18 -6.12 -2.15
CA TYR A 74 7.50 -6.11 -1.52
C TYR A 74 8.53 -5.34 -2.37
N GLU A 75 8.67 -5.68 -3.64
CA GLU A 75 9.63 -5.04 -4.54
C GLU A 75 9.34 -3.55 -4.75
N TYR A 76 8.06 -3.19 -4.86
CA TYR A 76 7.65 -1.79 -4.89
C TYR A 76 8.10 -1.06 -3.61
N ARG A 77 7.86 -1.63 -2.43
CA ARG A 77 8.22 -1.01 -1.15
C ARG A 77 9.73 -0.89 -0.95
N ILE A 78 10.50 -1.91 -1.32
CA ILE A 78 11.98 -1.85 -1.29
C ILE A 78 12.51 -0.71 -2.17
N ARG A 79 11.96 -0.54 -3.38
CA ARG A 79 12.35 0.56 -4.29
C ARG A 79 11.98 1.93 -3.72
N MET A 80 10.72 2.12 -3.30
CA MET A 80 10.23 3.42 -2.83
C MET A 80 10.89 3.89 -1.52
N THR A 81 11.34 2.95 -0.68
CA THR A 81 11.99 3.27 0.59
C THR A 81 13.52 3.34 0.51
N ALA A 82 14.10 3.02 -0.64
CA ALA A 82 15.54 3.03 -0.93
C ALA A 82 16.41 2.23 0.07
N ILE A 83 15.85 1.20 0.71
CA ILE A 83 16.53 0.44 1.78
C ILE A 83 17.80 -0.21 1.26
N ASN A 84 17.77 -0.81 0.07
CA ASN A 84 18.95 -1.43 -0.51
C ASN A 84 20.10 -0.43 -0.73
N ARG A 85 19.80 0.86 -0.99
CA ARG A 85 20.83 1.90 -1.12
C ARG A 85 21.42 2.28 0.24
N GLN A 86 20.61 2.24 1.30
CA GLN A 86 21.06 2.55 2.66
C GLN A 86 22.04 1.50 3.21
N PHE A 87 21.88 0.23 2.83
CA PHE A 87 22.71 -0.88 3.33
C PHE A 87 23.81 -1.34 2.34
N ARG A 88 23.90 -0.73 1.16
CA ARG A 88 25.07 -0.88 0.28
C ARG A 88 26.24 -0.11 0.88
N ARG A 89 27.22 -0.84 1.40
CA ARG A 89 28.56 -0.32 1.69
C ARG A 89 29.37 -0.19 0.41
#